data_AF-A0AB39XWK7-F1
#
_entry.id   AF-A0AB39XWK7-F1
#
_cell.length_a   1.000
_cell.length_b   1.000
_cell.length_c   1.000
_cell.angle_alpha   90.00
_cell.angle_beta   90.00
_cell.angle_gamma   90.00
#
_symmetry.space_group_name_H-M   'P 1'
#
loop_
_entity.id
_entity.type
_entity.pdbx_description
1 polymer ?
#
loop_
_entity_poly.entity_id
_entity_poly.type
_entity_poly.pdbx_seq_one_letter_code
_entity_poly.pdbx_strand_id
1 'polypeptide(L)'
;MIGSAPGTSRSAPRERCCPRSGHQCTVRLLLPAAWSKTATRTWPVPWLLHGGPGDRTDWTAHTHIEELAAPRDVLAVLPQTSPCSGYSDWYNSGGGGPPAWENLTDELRPLLESGPATW
;
A
#
# COMPACT_ATOMS: atom_id res chain seq x y z
N MET A 1 -19.29 10.15 22.06
CA MET A 1 -18.37 9.02 22.33
C MET A 1 -18.73 7.89 21.38
N ILE A 2 -17.90 7.58 20.40
CA ILE A 2 -18.08 6.39 19.54
C ILE A 2 -16.88 5.48 19.81
N GLY A 3 -17.15 4.33 20.43
CA GLY A 3 -16.15 3.30 20.73
C GLY A 3 -15.79 2.53 19.46
N SER A 4 -14.50 2.26 19.27
CA SER A 4 -14.00 1.37 18.22
C SER A 4 -14.27 -0.09 18.61
N ALA A 5 -14.83 -0.87 17.69
CA ALA A 5 -15.00 -2.31 17.84
C ALA A 5 -13.62 -3.02 17.82
N PRO A 6 -13.43 -4.11 18.57
CA PRO A 6 -12.22 -4.91 18.50
C PRO A 6 -12.19 -5.68 17.18
N GLY A 7 -11.17 -5.42 16.35
CA GLY A 7 -10.95 -6.13 15.08
C GLY A 7 -10.75 -5.23 13.85
N THR A 8 -10.89 -3.92 13.96
CA THR A 8 -10.74 -3.02 12.82
C THR A 8 -9.26 -2.80 12.48
N SER A 9 -8.86 -3.21 11.27
CA SER A 9 -7.64 -2.76 10.60
C SER A 9 -7.54 -1.24 10.71
N ARG A 10 -6.44 -0.72 11.28
CA ARG A 10 -6.17 0.71 11.23
C ARG A 10 -5.77 1.08 9.80
N SER A 11 -6.70 1.60 9.01
CA SER A 11 -6.40 2.21 7.72
C SER A 11 -6.20 3.71 7.89
N ALA A 12 -5.03 4.24 7.53
CA ALA A 12 -4.80 5.67 7.37
C ALA A 12 -4.23 5.92 5.97
N PRO A 13 -4.88 6.74 5.12
CA PRO A 13 -4.25 7.19 3.87
C PRO A 13 -3.07 8.10 4.23
N ARG A 14 -1.90 7.82 3.66
CA ARG A 14 -0.69 8.66 3.80
C ARG A 14 -0.06 8.86 2.43
N GLU A 15 0.34 10.08 2.12
CA GLU A 15 0.78 10.54 0.80
C GLU A 15 2.20 11.12 0.89
N ARG A 16 3.06 10.83 -0.10
CA ARG A 16 4.41 11.41 -0.23
C ARG A 16 4.78 11.51 -1.71
N CYS A 17 5.51 12.55 -2.13
CA CYS A 17 6.05 12.62 -3.50
C CYS A 17 6.97 11.42 -3.79
N CYS A 18 6.74 10.75 -4.91
CA CYS A 18 7.55 9.67 -5.41
C CYS A 18 8.20 10.07 -6.75
N PRO A 19 9.48 10.49 -6.72
CA PRO A 19 10.10 11.19 -7.83
C PRO A 19 10.31 10.32 -9.07
N ARG A 20 10.53 9.00 -8.95
CA ARG A 20 10.74 8.11 -10.10
C ARG A 20 9.45 7.80 -10.83
N SER A 21 8.39 7.52 -10.07
CA SER A 21 7.05 7.36 -10.65
C SER A 21 6.50 8.68 -11.18
N GLY A 22 6.96 9.83 -10.67
CA GLY A 22 6.45 11.15 -11.05
C GLY A 22 5.08 11.46 -10.44
N HIS A 23 4.68 10.71 -9.41
CA HIS A 23 3.37 10.77 -8.79
C HIS A 23 3.45 10.83 -7.25
N GLN A 24 2.32 11.09 -6.59
CA GLN A 24 2.22 10.88 -5.15
C GLN A 24 2.14 9.37 -4.86
N CYS A 25 3.05 8.88 -4.04
CA CYS A 25 2.93 7.59 -3.38
C CYS A 25 1.85 7.68 -2.32
N THR A 26 0.64 7.25 -2.68
CA THR A 26 -0.43 7.01 -1.72
C THR A 26 -0.58 5.51 -1.52
N VAL A 27 -0.66 5.07 -0.27
CA VAL A 27 -0.77 3.65 0.07
C VAL A 27 -1.78 3.45 1.19
N ARG A 28 -2.56 2.37 1.11
CA ARG A 28 -3.37 1.87 2.22
C ARG A 28 -2.68 0.66 2.82
N LEU A 29 -2.61 0.61 4.15
CA LEU A 29 -2.05 -0.51 4.89
C LEU A 29 -3.15 -1.19 5.70
N LEU A 30 -3.17 -2.52 5.67
CA LEU A 30 -3.90 -3.32 6.65
C LEU A 30 -2.88 -3.83 7.65
N LEU A 31 -2.95 -3.30 8.87
CA LEU A 31 -1.99 -3.60 9.93
C LEU A 31 -2.51 -4.76 10.79
N PRO A 32 -1.69 -5.77 11.10
CA PRO A 32 -2.08 -6.83 12.01
C PRO A 32 -2.27 -6.29 13.43
N ALA A 33 -3.08 -6.96 14.25
CA ALA A 33 -3.42 -6.48 15.60
C ALA A 33 -2.20 -6.32 16.51
N ALA A 34 -1.19 -7.18 16.36
CA ALA A 34 0.06 -7.14 17.11
C ALA A 34 1.05 -6.07 16.61
N TRP A 35 0.71 -5.36 15.52
CA TRP A 35 1.61 -4.38 14.92
C TRP A 35 1.77 -3.14 15.80
N SER A 36 3.02 -2.71 15.96
CA SER A 36 3.35 -1.42 16.58
C SER A 36 4.66 -0.87 16.02
N LYS A 37 4.89 0.44 16.17
CA LYS A 37 6.13 1.12 15.75
C LYS A 37 7.39 0.58 16.45
N THR A 38 7.23 -0.01 17.63
CA THR A 38 8.34 -0.49 18.48
C THR A 38 8.40 -2.02 18.52
N ALA A 39 7.55 -2.70 17.76
CA ALA A 39 7.60 -4.15 17.68
C ALA A 39 8.91 -4.59 17.00
N THR A 40 9.53 -5.61 17.58
CA THR A 40 10.74 -6.26 17.02
C THR A 40 10.39 -7.42 16.10
N ARG A 41 9.12 -7.83 16.07
CA ARG A 41 8.58 -8.85 15.17
C ARG A 41 8.47 -8.28 13.75
N THR A 42 8.68 -9.14 12.76
CA THR A 42 8.40 -8.87 11.34
C THR A 42 7.15 -9.62 10.89
N TRP A 43 6.50 -9.10 9.86
CA TRP A 43 5.29 -9.70 9.27
C TRP A 43 5.50 -10.01 7.80
N PRO A 44 4.86 -11.05 7.24
CA PRO A 44 4.73 -11.18 5.79
C PRO A 44 3.98 -9.97 5.22
N VAL A 45 4.47 -9.46 4.09
CA VAL A 45 3.97 -8.22 3.46
C VAL A 45 3.41 -8.51 2.07
N PRO A 46 2.18 -9.05 1.94
CA PRO A 46 1.55 -9.23 0.64
C PRO A 46 1.18 -7.88 0.01
N TRP A 47 1.46 -7.74 -1.29
CA TRP A 47 1.09 -6.57 -2.09
C TRP A 47 -0.17 -6.88 -2.89
N LEU A 48 -1.21 -6.10 -2.65
CA LEU A 48 -2.52 -6.28 -3.26
C LEU A 48 -2.74 -5.18 -4.29
N LEU A 49 -2.38 -5.50 -5.53
CA LEU A 49 -2.44 -4.60 -6.67
C LEU A 49 -3.88 -4.51 -7.19
N HIS A 50 -4.38 -3.31 -7.43
CA HIS A 50 -5.76 -3.11 -7.89
C HIS A 50 -5.90 -3.33 -9.41
N GLY A 51 -7.14 -3.45 -9.88
CA GLY A 51 -7.44 -3.61 -11.30
C GLY A 51 -7.28 -2.30 -12.09
N GLY A 52 -7.33 -2.38 -13.43
CA GLY A 52 -7.15 -1.24 -14.32
C GLY A 52 -7.91 0.04 -13.95
N PRO A 53 -9.24 0.03 -13.80
CA PRO A 53 -10.00 1.24 -13.45
C PRO A 53 -10.02 1.57 -11.95
N GLY A 54 -9.31 0.80 -11.15
CA GLY A 54 -9.39 0.79 -9.69
C GLY A 54 -8.48 1.76 -8.97
N ASP A 55 -8.50 1.65 -7.64
CA ASP A 55 -7.60 2.36 -6.75
C ASP A 55 -7.21 1.54 -5.49
N ARG A 56 -6.48 2.17 -4.56
CA ARG A 56 -6.02 1.53 -3.30
C ARG A 56 -7.14 1.00 -2.38
N THR A 57 -8.40 1.30 -2.69
CA THR A 57 -9.58 0.88 -1.91
C THR A 57 -10.29 -0.32 -2.52
N ASP A 58 -10.03 -0.67 -3.79
CA ASP A 58 -10.72 -1.74 -4.52
C ASP A 58 -10.87 -3.02 -3.71
N TRP A 59 -9.75 -3.53 -3.19
CA TRP A 59 -9.74 -4.77 -2.40
C TRP A 59 -10.62 -4.65 -1.16
N THR A 60 -10.59 -3.51 -0.47
CA THR A 60 -11.38 -3.30 0.76
C THR A 60 -12.84 -2.97 0.48
N ALA A 61 -13.15 -2.40 -0.69
CA ALA A 61 -14.50 -2.00 -1.08
C ALA A 61 -15.29 -3.17 -1.69
N HIS A 62 -14.59 -4.13 -2.30
CA HIS A 62 -15.22 -5.18 -3.11
C HIS A 62 -14.88 -6.61 -2.65
N THR A 63 -14.13 -6.77 -1.55
CA THR A 63 -13.80 -8.08 -0.99
C THR A 63 -13.77 -8.05 0.54
N HIS A 64 -13.74 -9.24 1.16
CA HIS A 64 -13.56 -9.41 2.62
C HIS A 64 -12.08 -9.46 3.04
N ILE A 65 -11.19 -8.75 2.33
CA ILE A 65 -9.75 -8.86 2.57
C ILE A 65 -9.34 -8.49 4.00
N GLU A 66 -10.04 -7.54 4.64
CA GLU A 66 -9.73 -7.11 6.01
C GLU A 66 -10.00 -8.26 7.00
N GLU A 67 -11.10 -8.99 6.82
CA GLU A 67 -11.46 -10.17 7.63
C GLU A 67 -10.52 -11.35 7.36
N LEU A 68 -10.04 -11.50 6.11
CA LEU A 68 -9.09 -12.56 5.75
C LEU A 68 -7.67 -12.27 6.25
N ALA A 69 -7.24 -11.01 6.23
CA ALA A 69 -5.90 -10.60 6.65
C ALA A 69 -5.74 -10.65 8.18
N ALA A 70 -6.77 -10.27 8.93
CA ALA A 70 -6.72 -10.16 10.40
C ALA A 70 -6.23 -11.44 11.12
N PRO A 71 -6.80 -12.65 10.89
CA PRO A 71 -6.35 -13.86 11.58
C PRO A 71 -5.02 -14.42 11.04
N ARG A 72 -4.54 -13.92 9.89
CA ARG A 72 -3.31 -14.41 9.24
C ARG A 72 -2.05 -13.65 9.69
N ASP A 73 -2.21 -12.61 10.52
CA ASP A 73 -1.11 -11.80 11.04
C ASP A 73 -0.19 -11.30 9.89
N VAL A 74 -0.80 -10.66 8.89
CA VAL A 74 -0.09 -10.10 7.72
C VAL A 74 -0.21 -8.58 7.68
N LEU A 75 0.82 -7.91 7.16
CA LEU A 75 0.80 -6.48 6.87
C LEU A 75 0.53 -6.29 5.37
N ALA A 76 -0.73 -6.09 4.97
CA ALA A 76 -1.07 -5.98 3.56
C ALA A 76 -0.85 -4.55 3.04
N VAL A 77 -0.26 -4.44 1.85
CA VAL A 77 0.05 -3.18 1.17
C VAL A 77 -0.86 -3.02 -0.05
N LEU A 78 -1.66 -1.97 -0.07
CA LEU A 78 -2.59 -1.63 -1.15
C LEU A 78 -2.16 -0.29 -1.76
N PRO A 79 -1.30 -0.31 -2.80
CA PRO A 79 -0.77 0.91 -3.40
C PRO A 79 -1.79 1.60 -4.31
N GLN A 80 -1.77 2.93 -4.34
CA GLN A 80 -2.45 3.75 -5.35
C GLN A 80 -1.60 3.82 -6.62
N THR A 81 -2.23 3.61 -7.78
CA THR A 81 -1.64 3.97 -9.09
C THR A 81 -2.66 4.73 -9.94
N SER A 82 -2.27 5.17 -11.14
CA SER A 82 -3.25 5.68 -12.11
C SER A 82 -4.10 4.55 -12.69
N PRO A 83 -5.28 4.87 -13.22
CA PRO A 83 -6.01 3.93 -14.06
C PRO A 83 -5.13 3.39 -15.19
N CYS A 84 -5.27 2.10 -15.47
CA CYS A 84 -4.52 1.39 -16.50
C CYS A 84 -2.99 1.49 -16.37
N SER A 85 -2.46 1.68 -15.15
CA SER A 85 -1.01 1.71 -14.88
C SER A 85 -0.28 0.44 -15.36
N GLY A 86 -0.97 -0.70 -15.30
CA GLY A 86 -0.39 -2.02 -15.56
C GLY A 86 0.74 -2.38 -14.59
N TYR A 87 0.97 -1.58 -13.55
CA TYR A 87 2.12 -1.68 -12.65
C TYR A 87 3.46 -1.83 -13.40
N SER A 88 3.61 -1.09 -14.50
CA SER A 88 4.74 -1.21 -15.41
C SER A 88 5.44 0.12 -15.63
N ASP A 89 6.73 0.05 -15.92
CA ASP A 89 7.47 1.18 -16.47
C ASP A 89 7.14 1.31 -17.96
N TRP A 90 6.56 2.46 -18.34
CA TRP A 90 6.11 2.66 -19.71
C TRP A 90 7.29 2.91 -20.65
N TYR A 91 7.21 2.36 -21.86
CA TYR A 91 8.27 2.46 -22.87
C TYR A 91 8.57 3.91 -23.29
N ASN A 92 7.55 4.78 -23.31
CA ASN A 92 7.66 6.19 -23.66
C ASN A 92 8.50 6.44 -24.92
N SER A 93 8.17 5.71 -26.00
CA SER A 93 8.88 5.77 -27.29
C SER A 93 10.39 5.50 -27.19
N GLY A 94 10.81 4.71 -26.20
CA GLY A 94 12.21 4.38 -25.92
C GLY A 94 12.89 5.34 -24.95
N GLY A 95 12.22 6.41 -24.53
CA GLY A 95 12.76 7.37 -23.57
C GLY A 95 12.60 6.96 -22.10
N GLY A 96 11.72 6.01 -21.79
CA GLY A 96 11.35 5.66 -20.42
C GLY A 96 10.85 6.87 -19.62
N GLY A 97 10.95 6.80 -18.29
CA GLY A 97 10.53 7.85 -17.38
C GLY A 97 9.04 7.79 -16.99
N PRO A 98 8.52 8.82 -16.31
CA PRO A 98 7.17 8.80 -15.78
C PRO A 98 6.07 8.61 -16.85
N PRO A 99 4.97 7.91 -16.52
CA PRO A 99 4.76 7.19 -15.26
C PRO A 99 5.54 5.85 -15.26
N ALA A 100 6.33 5.66 -14.21
CA ALA A 100 7.20 4.49 -14.05
C ALA A 100 6.73 3.68 -12.83
N TRP A 101 5.60 2.99 -12.98
CA TRP A 101 4.87 2.39 -11.86
C TRP A 101 5.55 1.16 -11.26
N GLU A 102 6.46 0.51 -11.98
CA GLU A 102 7.23 -0.62 -11.43
C GLU A 102 8.17 -0.14 -10.31
N ASN A 103 8.73 1.07 -10.49
CA ASN A 103 9.58 1.71 -9.49
C ASN A 103 8.84 2.08 -8.19
N LEU A 104 7.50 2.07 -8.19
CA LEU A 104 6.71 2.36 -7.00
C LEU A 104 7.04 1.40 -5.85
N THR A 105 7.34 0.14 -6.14
CA THR A 105 7.71 -0.85 -5.12
C THR A 105 9.06 -0.51 -4.48
N ASP A 106 10.03 -0.06 -5.27
CA ASP A 106 11.34 0.38 -4.77
C ASP A 106 11.23 1.68 -3.96
N GLU A 107 10.31 2.57 -4.35
CA GLU A 107 10.07 3.81 -3.61
C GLU A 107 9.32 3.55 -2.30
N LEU A 108 8.33 2.65 -2.29
CA LEU A 108 7.51 2.33 -1.11
C LEU A 108 8.18 1.35 -0.13
N ARG A 109 9.09 0.47 -0.56
CA ARG A 109 9.71 -0.51 0.33
C ARG A 109 10.50 0.11 1.49
N PRO A 110 11.46 1.04 1.26
CA PRO A 110 12.20 1.68 2.36
C PRO A 110 11.27 2.45 3.32
N LEU A 111 10.16 2.95 2.77
CA LEU A 111 9.14 3.68 3.51
C LEU A 111 8.38 2.78 4.49
N LEU A 112 8.12 1.54 4.11
CA LEU A 112 7.52 0.52 4.97
C LEU A 112 8.53 -0.04 5.98
N GLU A 113 9.80 -0.19 5.58
CA GLU A 113 10.86 -0.78 6.41
C GLU A 113 11.41 0.17 7.48
N SER A 114 11.46 1.48 7.22
CA SER A 114 11.86 2.50 8.21
C SER A 114 10.82 2.71 9.32
N GLY A 115 9.69 2.00 9.23
CA GLY A 115 8.58 2.06 10.16
C GLY A 115 7.74 3.33 9.98
N PRO A 116 6.41 3.28 10.17
CA PRO A 116 5.50 4.44 10.12
C PRO A 116 5.75 5.49 11.23
N ALA A 117 6.92 5.49 11.89
CA ALA A 117 7.35 6.39 12.96
C ALA A 117 7.96 7.69 12.45
N THR A 118 8.63 7.67 11.31
CA THR A 118 9.10 8.87 10.57
C THR A 118 8.00 9.45 9.67
N TRP A 119 6.75 9.17 10.02
CA TRP A 119 5.52 9.49 9.29
C TRP A 119 4.45 10.13 10.18
#